data_AF-A0A6V8IIP9-F1
#
_entry.id   AF-A0A6V8IIP9-F1
#
_cell.length_a   1.000
_cell.length_b   1.000
_cell.length_c   1.000
_cell.angle_alpha   90.00
_cell.angle_beta   90.00
_cell.angle_gamma   90.00
#
_symmetry.space_group_name_H-M   'P 1'
#
loop_
_entity.id
_entity.type
_entity.pdbx_description
1 polymer ?
#
loop_
_entity_poly.entity_id
_entity_poly.type
_entity_poly.pdbx_seq_one_letter_code
_entity_poly.pdbx_strand_id
1 'polypeptide(L)'
;MEINEKTNECACFTVDFTVATPSGETPIQSLKVGDDVLAYCDKSPKTVKIIKIGHTHINAKVSLPNDQAGYPVRILKNAIADEVPYKDLLITPEHCLFLNGNLVPARMLVNGRSIFYDRSITSFTHVHIQTETHSTIMANGLLIESYLANGNRLSFHKNDSIAVIANHTKSQDKRSTAPAVPARRFVEPLFAKILQRAKQLHTPGQTKPVAMTTESDFHLISDTGLIIHKTREVGGRSLFMIPSAVTSVRLVSRSSRPCDTIGPFVDDRRQLGVCVGDVTFYDSGKSICLSSKKGEKDLEGWYPLEKNNVRWTNGNALLPLAERSTNSLGMLAIEILAGGPYLLEDLDSQHSESLSA
;
A
#
# COMPACT_ATOMS: atom_id res chain seq x y z
N MET A 1 -25.92 4.11 19.80
CA MET A 1 -25.18 2.88 19.44
C MET A 1 -24.06 3.33 18.51
N GLU A 2 -22.92 3.71 19.09
CA GLU A 2 -21.76 4.15 18.31
C GLU A 2 -21.04 2.92 17.77
N ILE A 3 -21.14 2.74 16.45
CA ILE A 3 -20.36 1.77 15.70
C ILE A 3 -18.97 2.40 15.57
N ASN A 4 -18.07 2.06 16.48
CA ASN A 4 -16.71 2.56 16.45
C ASN A 4 -15.95 1.76 15.37
N GLU A 5 -15.96 2.25 14.13
CA GLU A 5 -15.09 1.77 13.04
C GLU A 5 -13.63 2.05 13.41
N LYS A 6 -13.03 1.15 14.20
CA LYS A 6 -11.57 1.07 14.26
C LYS A 6 -11.09 0.41 12.98
N THR A 7 -10.36 1.17 12.18
CA THR A 7 -9.60 0.68 11.04
C THR A 7 -8.74 -0.51 11.46
N ASN A 8 -8.83 -1.60 10.68
CA ASN A 8 -8.33 -2.94 10.99
C ASN A 8 -6.81 -3.07 10.73
N GLU A 9 -6.05 -2.00 10.95
CA GLU A 9 -4.62 -1.87 10.61
C GLU A 9 -3.71 -2.35 11.74
N CYS A 10 -3.98 -3.55 12.23
CA CYS A 10 -3.33 -4.11 13.40
C CYS A 10 -2.38 -5.26 12.98
N ALA A 11 -1.18 -5.34 13.58
CA ALA A 11 -0.22 -6.43 13.34
C ALA A 11 -0.57 -7.67 14.19
N CYS A 12 -1.03 -8.75 13.57
CA CYS A 12 -1.55 -9.93 14.28
C CYS A 12 -1.32 -11.26 13.54
N PHE A 13 -1.61 -12.34 14.26
CA PHE A 13 -1.45 -13.73 13.83
C PHE A 13 -2.76 -14.47 13.78
N THR A 14 -2.88 -15.54 12.99
CA THR A 14 -3.93 -16.56 13.26
C THR A 14 -3.59 -17.41 14.50
N VAL A 15 -4.45 -18.33 14.91
CA VAL A 15 -4.25 -19.12 16.14
C VAL A 15 -3.24 -20.28 16.02
N ASP A 16 -2.72 -20.59 14.82
CA ASP A 16 -1.98 -21.84 14.56
C ASP A 16 -0.44 -21.67 14.48
N PHE A 17 0.14 -20.94 15.42
CA PHE A 17 1.59 -20.71 15.52
C PHE A 17 2.15 -20.96 16.92
N THR A 18 3.46 -21.20 16.99
CA THR A 18 4.22 -21.26 18.23
C THR A 18 5.07 -20.00 18.38
N VAL A 19 5.41 -19.67 19.62
CA VAL A 19 6.32 -18.58 19.96
C VAL A 19 7.51 -19.15 20.72
N ALA A 20 8.70 -18.65 20.42
CA ALA A 20 9.90 -19.04 21.17
C ALA A 20 9.84 -18.50 22.61
N THR A 21 9.97 -19.40 23.57
CA THR A 21 10.05 -19.12 25.02
C THR A 21 11.35 -19.69 25.59
N PRO A 22 11.78 -19.29 26.81
CA PRO A 22 12.97 -19.87 27.45
C PRO A 22 12.94 -21.40 27.58
N SER A 23 11.74 -21.99 27.65
CA SER A 23 11.54 -23.44 27.79
C SER A 23 11.39 -24.18 26.46
N GLY A 24 11.54 -23.49 25.33
CA GLY A 24 11.29 -24.01 23.99
C GLY A 24 10.12 -23.33 23.30
N GLU A 25 9.64 -23.91 22.21
CA GLU A 25 8.52 -23.33 21.45
C GLU A 25 7.18 -23.66 22.09
N THR A 26 6.40 -22.64 22.41
CA THR A 26 5.11 -22.78 23.07
C THR A 26 3.99 -22.34 22.11
N PRO A 27 2.94 -23.15 21.90
CA PRO A 27 1.78 -22.74 21.12
C PRO A 27 1.14 -21.46 21.68
N ILE A 28 0.71 -20.54 20.80
CA ILE A 28 0.13 -19.26 21.22
C ILE A 28 -1.06 -19.42 22.18
N GLN A 29 -1.90 -20.42 21.97
CA GLN A 29 -3.07 -20.72 22.80
C GLN A 29 -2.73 -21.15 24.23
N SER A 30 -1.48 -21.52 24.49
CA SER A 30 -0.99 -21.90 25.82
C SER A 30 -0.36 -20.74 26.57
N LEU A 31 -0.03 -19.63 25.89
CA LEU A 31 0.56 -18.44 26.49
C LEU A 31 -0.47 -17.57 27.19
N LYS A 32 -0.05 -16.94 28.29
CA LYS A 32 -0.86 -16.05 29.12
C LYS A 32 -0.11 -14.76 29.39
N VAL A 33 -0.86 -13.73 29.79
CA VAL A 33 -0.25 -12.50 30.33
C VAL A 33 0.59 -12.85 31.55
N GLY A 34 1.82 -12.35 31.58
CA GLY A 34 2.84 -12.65 32.59
C GLY A 34 3.87 -13.68 32.16
N ASP A 35 3.58 -14.49 31.13
CA ASP A 35 4.51 -15.48 30.60
C ASP A 35 5.72 -14.82 29.92
N ASP A 36 6.82 -15.55 29.92
CA ASP A 36 8.10 -15.15 29.37
C ASP A 36 8.26 -15.63 27.91
N VAL A 37 8.61 -14.71 27.01
CA VAL A 37 8.94 -15.01 25.61
C VAL A 37 10.34 -14.51 25.27
N LEU A 38 10.94 -15.06 24.22
CA LEU A 38 12.24 -14.61 23.73
C LEU A 38 12.08 -13.45 22.74
N ALA A 39 12.67 -12.31 23.10
CA ALA A 39 12.84 -11.15 22.24
C ALA A 39 14.24 -11.13 21.60
N TYR A 40 14.30 -10.77 20.32
CA TYR A 40 15.49 -10.74 19.49
C TYR A 40 15.81 -9.29 19.09
N CYS A 41 16.48 -8.56 19.98
CA CYS A 41 16.81 -7.14 19.78
C CYS A 41 18.32 -6.92 19.54
N ASP A 42 19.17 -7.92 19.82
CA ASP A 42 20.64 -7.85 19.80
C ASP A 42 21.24 -9.22 19.39
N LYS A 43 22.55 -9.43 19.62
CA LYS A 43 23.27 -10.70 19.33
C LYS A 43 22.75 -11.93 20.09
N SER A 44 22.10 -11.74 21.23
CA SER A 44 21.55 -12.81 22.07
C SER A 44 20.09 -12.54 22.38
N PRO A 45 19.22 -13.57 22.36
CA PRO A 45 17.83 -13.41 22.77
C PRO A 45 17.77 -12.97 24.23
N LYS A 46 16.79 -12.13 24.56
CA LYS A 46 16.47 -11.70 25.91
C LYS A 46 15.07 -12.16 26.27
N THR A 47 14.86 -12.52 27.52
CA THR A 47 13.52 -12.82 28.02
C THR A 47 12.76 -11.52 28.25
N VAL A 48 11.54 -11.44 27.73
CA VAL A 48 10.60 -10.35 27.99
C VAL A 48 9.23 -10.89 28.39
N LYS A 49 8.49 -10.12 29.17
CA LYS A 49 7.14 -10.51 29.61
C LYS A 49 6.05 -10.12 28.63
N ILE A 50 5.09 -11.02 28.44
CA ILE A 50 3.81 -10.70 27.80
C ILE A 50 2.98 -9.85 28.76
N ILE A 51 2.60 -8.65 28.35
CA ILE A 51 1.76 -7.74 29.15
C ILE A 51 0.30 -7.71 28.67
N LYS A 52 0.05 -8.16 27.43
CA LYS A 52 -1.31 -8.26 26.88
C LYS A 52 -1.38 -9.31 25.78
N ILE A 53 -2.47 -10.07 25.79
CA ILE A 53 -2.89 -10.90 24.65
C ILE A 53 -4.28 -10.41 24.23
N GLY A 54 -4.41 -10.02 22.96
CA GLY A 54 -5.66 -9.55 22.38
C GLY A 54 -6.17 -10.53 21.34
N HIS A 55 -7.49 -10.71 21.27
CA HIS A 55 -8.14 -11.48 20.22
C HIS A 55 -9.11 -10.58 19.47
N THR A 56 -9.12 -10.66 18.15
CA THR A 56 -10.09 -9.95 17.34
C THR A 56 -10.48 -10.82 16.16
N HIS A 57 -11.77 -10.88 15.91
CA HIS A 57 -12.34 -11.67 14.84
C HIS A 57 -12.43 -10.80 13.58
N ILE A 58 -11.93 -11.31 12.45
CA ILE A 58 -11.98 -10.65 11.16
C ILE A 58 -12.88 -11.45 10.22
N ASN A 59 -13.73 -10.73 9.49
CA ASN A 59 -14.40 -11.23 8.31
C ASN A 59 -13.89 -10.46 7.09
N ALA A 60 -13.50 -11.18 6.05
CA ALA A 60 -12.94 -10.60 4.85
C ALA A 60 -14.03 -9.90 4.02
N LYS A 61 -13.72 -8.69 3.55
CA LYS A 61 -14.57 -7.88 2.67
C LYS A 61 -14.17 -8.14 1.21
N VAL A 62 -14.84 -9.10 0.57
CA VAL A 62 -14.47 -9.62 -0.77
C VAL A 62 -14.49 -8.56 -1.87
N SER A 63 -15.27 -7.48 -1.71
CA SER A 63 -15.35 -6.36 -2.66
C SER A 63 -14.15 -5.42 -2.60
N LEU A 64 -13.33 -5.49 -1.55
CA LEU A 64 -12.15 -4.64 -1.42
C LEU A 64 -10.92 -5.30 -2.06
N PRO A 65 -9.90 -4.50 -2.42
CA PRO A 65 -8.62 -5.04 -2.83
C PRO A 65 -8.00 -5.92 -1.74
N ASN A 66 -7.22 -6.95 -2.11
CA ASN A 66 -6.75 -7.99 -1.17
C ASN A 66 -6.04 -7.43 0.07
N ASP A 67 -5.27 -6.35 -0.08
CA ASP A 67 -4.54 -5.68 1.01
C ASP A 67 -5.45 -4.95 2.02
N GLN A 68 -6.71 -4.69 1.63
CA GLN A 68 -7.73 -4.00 2.43
C GLN A 68 -8.91 -4.91 2.81
N ALA A 69 -9.07 -6.03 2.08
CA ALA A 69 -10.14 -6.98 2.27
C ALA A 69 -10.04 -7.75 3.60
N GLY A 70 -8.89 -7.73 4.29
CA GLY A 70 -8.72 -8.44 5.55
C GLY A 70 -8.41 -9.94 5.38
N TYR A 71 -8.02 -10.38 4.18
CA TYR A 71 -7.46 -11.72 4.00
C TYR A 71 -6.14 -11.86 4.76
N PRO A 72 -5.86 -13.04 5.37
CA PRO A 72 -4.56 -13.29 5.95
C PRO A 72 -3.52 -13.47 4.84
N VAL A 73 -2.29 -13.06 5.13
CA VAL A 73 -1.12 -13.40 4.31
C VAL A 73 -0.56 -14.72 4.83
N ARG A 74 -0.52 -15.73 3.95
CA ARG A 74 0.15 -17.01 4.19
C ARG A 74 1.59 -16.91 3.72
N ILE A 75 2.50 -17.25 4.62
CA ILE A 75 3.91 -17.46 4.35
C ILE A 75 4.16 -18.96 4.46
N LEU A 76 4.46 -19.62 3.35
CA LEU A 76 4.70 -21.05 3.32
C LEU A 76 5.95 -21.43 4.10
N LYS A 77 6.00 -22.68 4.56
CA LYS A 77 7.23 -23.32 5.01
C LYS A 77 8.35 -23.06 3.99
N ASN A 78 9.56 -22.78 4.49
CA ASN A 78 10.78 -22.53 3.72
C ASN A 78 10.76 -21.28 2.81
N ALA A 79 9.74 -20.41 2.93
CA ALA A 79 9.57 -19.27 2.03
C ALA A 79 10.73 -18.27 2.08
N ILE A 80 11.31 -18.03 3.25
CA ILE A 80 12.38 -17.04 3.47
C ILE A 80 13.76 -17.68 3.37
N ALA A 81 13.97 -18.80 4.07
CA ALA A 81 15.19 -19.61 4.07
C ALA A 81 14.84 -21.07 4.38
N ASP A 82 15.82 -21.97 4.41
CA ASP A 82 15.57 -23.36 4.81
C ASP A 82 15.08 -23.37 6.27
N GLU A 83 13.94 -24.04 6.50
CA GLU A 83 13.21 -24.07 7.77
C GLU A 83 12.83 -22.68 8.32
N VAL A 84 12.71 -21.66 7.44
CA VAL A 84 12.24 -20.31 7.81
C VAL A 84 11.09 -19.84 6.90
N PRO A 85 9.84 -19.82 7.38
CA PRO A 85 9.41 -20.50 8.61
C PRO A 85 9.49 -22.03 8.43
N TYR A 86 9.60 -22.81 9.50
CA TYR A 86 9.63 -24.30 9.42
C TYR A 86 8.24 -24.90 9.27
N LYS A 87 7.20 -24.09 9.47
CA LYS A 87 5.77 -24.41 9.28
C LYS A 87 5.11 -23.17 8.67
N ASP A 88 4.12 -23.38 7.80
CA ASP A 88 3.29 -22.29 7.29
C ASP A 88 2.84 -21.34 8.41
N LEU A 89 2.92 -20.05 8.14
CA LEU A 89 2.54 -18.99 9.06
C LEU A 89 1.48 -18.10 8.40
N LEU A 90 0.39 -17.85 9.10
CA LEU A 90 -0.68 -16.94 8.67
C LEU A 90 -0.69 -15.71 9.59
N ILE A 91 -0.51 -14.54 8.98
CA ILE A 91 -0.44 -13.24 9.66
C ILE A 91 -1.30 -12.21 8.92
N THR A 92 -1.59 -11.09 9.57
CA THR A 92 -2.28 -9.98 8.90
C THR A 92 -1.36 -9.23 7.92
N PRO A 93 -1.92 -8.54 6.90
CA PRO A 93 -1.12 -7.91 5.86
C PRO A 93 -0.12 -6.84 6.37
N GLU A 94 -0.47 -6.17 7.47
CA GLU A 94 0.36 -5.12 8.10
C GLU A 94 1.33 -5.65 9.17
N HIS A 95 1.30 -6.95 9.47
CA HIS A 95 2.25 -7.55 10.41
C HIS A 95 3.66 -7.52 9.82
N CYS A 96 4.62 -6.95 10.56
CA CYS A 96 5.98 -6.80 10.05
C CYS A 96 6.85 -8.02 10.35
N LEU A 97 7.57 -8.48 9.34
CA LEU A 97 8.68 -9.42 9.46
C LEU A 97 9.97 -8.65 9.73
N PHE A 98 10.80 -9.13 10.63
CA PHE A 98 12.12 -8.55 10.87
C PHE A 98 13.15 -9.18 9.94
N LEU A 99 13.48 -8.48 8.85
CA LEU A 99 14.37 -8.96 7.80
C LEU A 99 15.53 -7.96 7.62
N ASN A 100 16.77 -8.45 7.68
CA ASN A 100 17.98 -7.65 7.50
C ASN A 100 17.96 -6.33 8.31
N GLY A 101 17.56 -6.41 9.60
CA GLY A 101 17.54 -5.27 10.50
C GLY A 101 16.36 -4.30 10.34
N ASN A 102 15.36 -4.64 9.53
CA ASN A 102 14.21 -3.76 9.25
C ASN A 102 12.89 -4.52 9.41
N LEU A 103 11.85 -3.80 9.82
CA LEU A 103 10.48 -4.28 9.88
C LEU A 103 9.80 -4.08 8.52
N VAL A 104 9.49 -5.20 7.85
CA VAL A 104 8.87 -5.21 6.52
C VAL A 104 7.46 -5.78 6.63
N PRO A 105 6.40 -5.01 6.31
CA PRO A 105 5.04 -5.54 6.34
C PRO A 105 4.86 -6.72 5.37
N ALA A 106 4.15 -7.75 5.82
CA ALA A 106 3.96 -9.00 5.07
C ALA A 106 3.40 -8.78 3.66
N ARG A 107 2.43 -7.85 3.50
CA ARG A 107 1.84 -7.54 2.19
C ARG A 107 2.89 -7.13 1.15
N MET A 108 3.99 -6.49 1.56
CA MET A 108 4.99 -5.98 0.63
C MET A 108 5.89 -7.08 0.07
N LEU A 109 5.79 -8.28 0.64
CA LEU A 109 6.54 -9.47 0.25
C LEU A 109 5.65 -10.48 -0.50
N VAL A 110 4.37 -10.16 -0.74
CA VAL A 110 3.40 -11.05 -1.41
C VAL A 110 3.80 -11.30 -2.86
N ASN A 111 4.45 -12.43 -3.12
CA ASN A 111 4.99 -12.79 -4.43
C ASN A 111 4.06 -13.68 -5.26
N GLY A 112 2.86 -13.99 -4.75
CA GLY A 112 1.88 -14.84 -5.41
C GLY A 112 2.30 -16.30 -5.54
N ARG A 113 3.33 -16.73 -4.80
CA ARG A 113 3.85 -18.10 -4.76
C ARG A 113 4.02 -18.56 -3.31
N SER A 114 5.18 -18.28 -2.72
CA SER A 114 5.50 -18.69 -1.34
C SER A 114 4.93 -17.74 -0.29
N ILE A 115 4.56 -16.52 -0.68
CA ILE A 115 3.88 -15.54 0.16
C ILE A 115 2.69 -14.99 -0.61
N PHE A 116 1.47 -15.19 -0.11
CA PHE A 116 0.25 -14.81 -0.82
C PHE A 116 -0.93 -14.55 0.13
N TYR A 117 -1.91 -13.79 -0.35
CA TYR A 117 -3.20 -13.65 0.33
C TYR A 117 -3.99 -14.95 0.22
N ASP A 118 -4.32 -15.56 1.35
CA ASP A 118 -5.09 -16.80 1.36
C ASP A 118 -6.60 -16.50 1.31
N ARG A 119 -7.13 -16.44 0.09
CA ARG A 119 -8.55 -16.16 -0.16
C ARG A 119 -9.49 -17.31 0.23
N SER A 120 -8.96 -18.49 0.57
CA SER A 120 -9.77 -19.59 1.10
C SER A 120 -10.21 -19.34 2.55
N ILE A 121 -9.56 -18.42 3.25
CA ILE A 121 -9.87 -18.03 4.63
C ILE A 121 -10.56 -16.66 4.61
N THR A 122 -11.88 -16.67 4.73
CA THR A 122 -12.71 -15.46 4.76
C THR A 122 -13.13 -15.03 6.16
N SER A 123 -12.88 -15.86 7.17
CA SER A 123 -13.19 -15.57 8.56
C SER A 123 -12.16 -16.24 9.47
N PHE A 124 -11.56 -15.47 10.37
CA PHE A 124 -10.59 -16.00 11.32
C PHE A 124 -10.47 -15.11 12.56
N THR A 125 -10.09 -15.71 13.67
CA THR A 125 -9.67 -14.96 14.86
C THR A 125 -8.18 -14.76 14.81
N HIS A 126 -7.76 -13.52 14.96
CA HIS A 126 -6.36 -13.19 15.08
C HIS A 126 -5.98 -12.82 16.51
N VAL A 127 -4.72 -13.10 16.85
CA VAL A 127 -4.12 -12.88 18.16
C VAL A 127 -3.05 -11.80 18.06
N HIS A 128 -3.00 -10.94 19.07
CA HIS A 128 -1.95 -9.96 19.29
C HIS A 128 -1.20 -10.28 20.57
N ILE A 129 0.13 -10.23 20.51
CA ILE A 129 0.99 -10.35 21.69
C ILE A 129 1.68 -9.02 21.89
N GLN A 130 1.42 -8.37 23.02
CA GLN A 130 2.15 -7.18 23.45
C GLN A 130 3.13 -7.57 24.55
N THR A 131 4.38 -7.21 24.39
CA THR A 131 5.44 -7.40 25.38
C THR A 131 5.73 -6.10 26.14
N GLU A 132 6.37 -6.20 27.31
CA GLU A 132 6.71 -5.05 28.16
C GLU A 132 7.54 -3.97 27.43
N THR A 133 8.35 -4.40 26.46
CA THR A 133 9.04 -3.56 25.50
C THR A 133 8.66 -3.98 24.10
N HIS A 134 8.55 -3.03 23.16
CA HIS A 134 8.33 -3.35 21.76
C HIS A 134 9.51 -4.18 21.23
N SER A 135 9.24 -5.42 20.87
CA SER A 135 10.23 -6.45 20.64
C SER A 135 10.02 -7.14 19.29
N THR A 136 11.07 -7.76 18.78
CA THR A 136 10.95 -8.78 17.74
C THR A 136 10.87 -10.13 18.42
N ILE A 137 9.84 -10.91 18.15
CA ILE A 137 9.67 -12.28 18.66
C ILE A 137 9.85 -13.29 17.52
N MET A 138 10.03 -14.56 17.84
CA MET A 138 10.12 -15.62 16.85
C MET A 138 8.84 -16.46 16.85
N ALA A 139 8.18 -16.56 15.69
CA ALA A 139 7.04 -17.45 15.48
C ALA A 139 7.28 -18.39 14.30
N ASN A 140 7.07 -19.69 14.51
CA ASN A 140 7.37 -20.74 13.53
C ASN A 140 8.76 -20.60 12.89
N GLY A 141 9.76 -20.15 13.66
CA GLY A 141 11.13 -19.90 13.19
C GLY A 141 11.35 -18.57 12.46
N LEU A 142 10.32 -17.74 12.29
CA LEU A 142 10.39 -16.44 11.62
C LEU A 142 10.37 -15.30 12.64
N LEU A 143 11.32 -14.36 12.49
CA LEU A 143 11.38 -13.14 13.30
C LEU A 143 10.37 -12.09 12.83
N ILE A 144 9.59 -11.56 13.76
CA ILE A 144 8.44 -10.68 13.49
C ILE A 144 8.17 -9.73 14.65
N GLU A 145 7.38 -8.70 14.38
CA GLU A 145 7.05 -7.62 15.31
C GLU A 145 6.05 -8.06 16.40
N SER A 146 6.34 -7.75 17.67
CA SER A 146 5.34 -7.78 18.75
C SER A 146 4.36 -6.61 18.60
N TYR A 147 3.13 -6.73 19.11
CA TYR A 147 2.15 -5.65 19.04
C TYR A 147 2.60 -4.38 19.77
N LEU A 148 2.38 -3.22 19.13
CA LEU A 148 2.63 -1.90 19.71
C LEU A 148 1.30 -1.29 20.23
N ALA A 149 1.20 -1.08 21.54
CA ALA A 149 -0.03 -0.65 22.23
C ALA A 149 -0.61 0.69 21.76
N ASN A 150 0.27 1.57 21.29
CA ASN A 150 -0.11 2.89 20.82
C ASN A 150 -0.34 2.75 19.32
N GLY A 151 -1.56 2.96 18.84
CA GLY A 151 -1.92 2.93 17.42
C GLY A 151 -1.14 3.89 16.52
N ASN A 152 -0.09 4.54 17.03
CA ASN A 152 0.99 5.13 16.27
C ASN A 152 2.24 4.27 16.46
N ARG A 153 2.56 3.52 15.40
CA ARG A 153 3.92 3.14 14.98
C ARG A 153 4.88 4.21 15.56
N LEU A 154 5.94 3.85 16.31
CA LEU A 154 7.06 4.69 16.82
C LEU A 154 8.39 3.89 16.74
N SER A 155 9.45 4.51 16.20
CA SER A 155 10.56 3.92 15.39
C SER A 155 11.76 3.31 16.11
N PHE A 156 12.50 2.48 15.34
CA PHE A 156 13.95 2.28 15.43
C PHE A 156 14.63 3.09 14.29
N HIS A 157 15.76 3.76 14.56
CA HIS A 157 16.56 4.41 13.51
C HIS A 157 18.04 3.94 13.48
N LYS A 158 18.56 3.97 12.24
CA LYS A 158 19.79 3.41 11.65
C LYS A 158 21.15 3.92 12.14
N ASN A 159 22.11 2.99 12.17
CA ASN A 159 23.38 2.90 11.40
C ASN A 159 23.92 1.47 11.67
N ASP A 160 24.55 0.65 10.82
CA ASP A 160 25.44 0.82 9.67
C ASP A 160 25.33 -0.41 8.74
N SER A 161 26.02 -0.35 7.60
CA SER A 161 26.21 -1.49 6.72
C SER A 161 27.31 -2.44 7.25
N ILE A 162 27.11 -3.74 6.98
CA ILE A 162 28.08 -4.86 6.95
C ILE A 162 28.01 -5.85 8.14
N ALA A 163 28.09 -7.13 7.73
CA ALA A 163 28.07 -8.41 8.42
C ALA A 163 28.65 -8.51 9.85
N VAL A 164 28.04 -9.44 10.61
CA VAL A 164 28.64 -10.40 11.57
C VAL A 164 29.78 -9.87 12.48
N ILE A 165 29.44 -9.75 13.78
CA ILE A 165 30.28 -9.72 15.02
C ILE A 165 30.93 -8.37 15.43
N ALA A 166 30.46 -7.87 16.59
CA ALA A 166 31.13 -7.03 17.64
C ALA A 166 31.53 -5.60 17.24
N ASN A 167 31.28 -4.52 17.99
CA ASN A 167 31.39 -4.28 19.43
C ASN A 167 30.86 -2.84 19.75
N HIS A 168 30.54 -2.57 21.04
CA HIS A 168 30.45 -1.27 21.75
C HIS A 168 29.37 -0.23 21.39
N THR A 169 28.29 -0.09 22.18
CA THR A 169 28.06 0.78 23.38
C THR A 169 28.00 2.30 23.15
N LYS A 170 26.81 2.91 23.29
CA LYS A 170 26.39 3.68 24.50
C LYS A 170 24.97 4.24 24.36
N SER A 171 24.27 4.22 25.48
CA SER A 171 22.98 4.82 25.79
C SER A 171 22.90 6.32 25.50
N GLN A 172 21.75 6.82 25.01
CA GLN A 172 20.93 7.78 25.76
C GLN A 172 19.64 8.13 25.01
N ASP A 173 18.59 8.31 25.81
CA ASP A 173 17.24 8.77 25.47
C ASP A 173 17.15 9.79 24.34
N LYS A 174 16.26 9.53 23.37
CA LYS A 174 15.52 10.57 22.63
C LYS A 174 14.30 9.95 21.93
N ARG A 175 13.12 10.39 22.37
CA ARG A 175 11.79 10.19 21.77
C ARG A 175 11.82 10.45 20.26
N SER A 176 11.31 9.54 19.42
CA SER A 176 11.12 9.81 17.98
C SER A 176 10.06 8.92 17.30
N THR A 177 9.46 9.51 16.26
CA THR A 177 8.25 9.23 15.43
C THR A 177 8.12 7.83 14.80
N ALA A 178 6.98 7.50 14.18
CA ALA A 178 6.67 6.20 13.55
C ALA A 178 7.72 5.54 12.66
N PRO A 179 7.90 4.19 12.66
CA PRO A 179 8.63 3.53 11.60
C PRO A 179 7.97 3.86 10.26
N ALA A 180 8.71 4.57 9.42
CA ALA A 180 8.42 4.66 8.01
C ALA A 180 8.53 3.25 7.42
N VAL A 181 7.50 2.82 6.70
CA VAL A 181 7.56 1.62 5.88
C VAL A 181 8.86 1.64 5.06
N PRO A 182 9.66 0.56 5.04
CA PRO A 182 10.95 0.59 4.37
C PRO A 182 10.79 0.97 2.90
N ALA A 183 11.65 1.87 2.43
CA ALA A 183 11.61 2.34 1.06
C ALA A 183 11.76 1.18 0.06
N ARG A 184 11.13 1.31 -1.13
CA ARG A 184 11.20 0.35 -2.25
C ARG A 184 12.60 -0.24 -2.46
N ARG A 185 13.63 0.60 -2.47
CA ARG A 185 15.06 0.20 -2.66
C ARG A 185 15.55 -0.88 -1.68
N PHE A 186 14.90 -1.03 -0.53
CA PHE A 186 15.20 -2.06 0.46
C PHE A 186 14.30 -3.29 0.28
N VAL A 187 13.00 -3.10 0.05
CA VAL A 187 12.01 -4.19 0.00
C VAL A 187 12.05 -4.96 -1.32
N GLU A 188 12.24 -4.28 -2.44
CA GLU A 188 12.24 -4.90 -3.78
C GLU A 188 13.34 -5.97 -3.95
N PRO A 189 14.60 -5.77 -3.50
CA PRO A 189 15.60 -6.85 -3.50
C PRO A 189 15.24 -8.04 -2.61
N LEU A 190 14.59 -7.82 -1.46
CA LEU A 190 14.12 -8.91 -0.59
C LEU A 190 13.02 -9.72 -1.27
N PHE A 191 12.02 -9.02 -1.82
CA PHE A 191 10.96 -9.61 -2.61
C PHE A 191 11.52 -10.47 -3.76
N ALA A 192 12.45 -9.92 -4.54
CA ALA A 192 13.05 -10.62 -5.68
C ALA A 192 13.78 -11.90 -5.25
N LYS A 193 14.53 -11.86 -4.14
CA LYS A 193 15.21 -13.04 -3.59
C LYS A 193 14.23 -14.13 -3.15
N ILE A 194 13.17 -13.75 -2.42
CA ILE A 194 12.14 -14.69 -1.95
C ILE A 194 11.38 -15.30 -3.14
N LEU A 195 11.04 -14.51 -4.16
CA LEU A 195 10.41 -15.00 -5.39
C LEU A 195 11.33 -15.95 -6.17
N GLN A 196 12.63 -15.62 -6.29
CA GLN A 196 13.60 -16.48 -6.95
C GLN A 196 13.73 -17.82 -6.23
N ARG A 197 13.79 -17.80 -4.89
CA ARG A 197 13.79 -19.01 -4.06
C ARG A 197 12.53 -19.84 -4.26
N ALA A 198 11.35 -19.23 -4.27
CA ALA A 198 10.09 -19.93 -4.54
C ALA A 198 10.08 -20.63 -5.91
N LYS A 199 10.70 -20.02 -6.93
CA LYS A 199 10.88 -20.64 -8.26
C LYS A 199 11.86 -21.82 -8.21
N GLN A 200 12.96 -21.70 -7.47
CA GLN A 200 13.94 -22.78 -7.28
C GLN A 200 13.34 -23.98 -6.54
N LEU A 201 12.47 -23.74 -5.55
CA LEU A 201 11.71 -24.76 -4.82
C LEU A 201 10.48 -25.26 -5.59
N HIS A 202 10.27 -24.81 -6.82
CA HIS A 202 9.14 -25.18 -7.68
C HIS A 202 7.76 -24.95 -7.04
N THR A 203 7.66 -23.96 -6.13
CA THR A 203 6.39 -23.58 -5.50
C THR A 203 5.42 -23.04 -6.55
N PRO A 204 4.21 -23.60 -6.71
CA PRO A 204 3.27 -23.17 -7.74
C PRO A 204 2.80 -21.72 -7.56
N GLY A 205 2.42 -21.08 -8.67
CA GLY A 205 1.75 -19.78 -8.65
C GLY A 205 0.34 -19.91 -8.08
N GLN A 206 0.00 -19.01 -7.15
CA GLN A 206 -1.31 -18.90 -6.51
C GLN A 206 -2.17 -17.80 -7.15
N THR A 207 -1.57 -16.90 -7.92
CA THR A 207 -2.23 -15.78 -8.58
C THR A 207 -2.07 -15.84 -10.09
N LYS A 208 -3.11 -15.43 -10.81
CA LYS A 208 -3.07 -15.30 -12.27
C LYS A 208 -2.33 -14.01 -12.66
N PRO A 209 -1.57 -14.00 -13.77
CA PRO A 209 -1.06 -12.75 -14.34
C PRO A 209 -2.22 -11.84 -14.72
N VAL A 210 -2.09 -10.55 -14.44
CA VAL A 210 -3.06 -9.52 -14.84
C VAL A 210 -2.47 -8.75 -16.02
N ALA A 211 -3.27 -8.50 -17.05
CA ALA A 211 -2.85 -7.71 -18.19
C ALA A 211 -2.70 -6.23 -17.81
N MET A 212 -1.74 -5.55 -18.41
CA MET A 212 -1.44 -4.16 -18.11
C MET A 212 -1.24 -3.35 -19.39
N THR A 213 -1.50 -2.04 -19.30
CA THR A 213 -1.30 -1.08 -20.39
C THR A 213 -0.59 0.18 -19.89
N THR A 214 0.13 0.85 -20.78
CA THR A 214 0.65 2.21 -20.56
C THR A 214 -0.30 3.29 -21.08
N GLU A 215 -1.34 2.90 -21.83
CA GLU A 215 -2.31 3.82 -22.40
C GLU A 215 -3.25 4.35 -21.33
N SER A 216 -3.16 5.65 -21.06
CA SER A 216 -3.98 6.32 -20.04
C SER A 216 -5.45 6.49 -20.43
N ASP A 217 -5.78 6.39 -21.71
CA ASP A 217 -7.11 6.77 -22.22
C ASP A 217 -7.55 8.16 -21.75
N PHE A 218 -6.59 9.09 -21.68
CA PHE A 218 -6.83 10.41 -21.13
C PHE A 218 -7.73 11.25 -22.03
N HIS A 219 -8.87 11.68 -21.49
CA HIS A 219 -9.86 12.52 -22.15
C HIS A 219 -10.55 13.45 -21.15
N LEU A 220 -11.39 14.34 -21.65
CA LEU A 220 -12.20 15.21 -20.80
C LEU A 220 -13.68 14.84 -20.90
N ILE A 221 -14.41 15.06 -19.82
CA ILE A 221 -15.88 15.01 -19.79
C ILE A 221 -16.40 16.38 -19.35
N SER A 222 -17.32 16.99 -20.09
CA SER A 222 -17.93 18.27 -19.69
C SER A 222 -18.86 18.13 -18.48
N ASP A 223 -19.25 19.26 -17.90
CA ASP A 223 -20.36 19.37 -16.93
C ASP A 223 -21.70 18.77 -17.40
N THR A 224 -21.90 18.65 -18.70
CA THR A 224 -23.06 18.01 -19.35
C THR A 224 -22.87 16.54 -19.69
N GLY A 225 -21.70 15.95 -19.41
CA GLY A 225 -21.38 14.55 -19.69
C GLY A 225 -20.85 14.28 -21.11
N LEU A 226 -20.60 15.30 -21.92
CA LEU A 226 -20.03 15.14 -23.26
C LEU A 226 -18.54 14.77 -23.17
N ILE A 227 -18.14 13.70 -23.86
CA ILE A 227 -16.74 13.32 -24.02
C ILE A 227 -16.07 14.28 -25.01
N ILE A 228 -15.00 14.94 -24.56
CA ILE A 228 -14.17 15.82 -25.37
C ILE A 228 -12.82 15.13 -25.56
N HIS A 229 -12.58 14.68 -26.80
CA HIS A 229 -11.33 14.02 -27.17
C HIS A 229 -10.20 15.01 -27.40
N LYS A 230 -8.98 14.55 -27.12
CA LYS A 230 -7.74 15.27 -27.41
C LYS A 230 -7.67 15.60 -28.90
N THR A 231 -7.54 16.88 -29.22
CA THR A 231 -7.37 17.34 -30.60
C THR A 231 -5.93 17.12 -31.08
N ARG A 232 -4.96 17.36 -30.20
CA ARG A 232 -3.53 17.18 -30.51
C ARG A 232 -2.72 16.99 -29.23
N GLU A 233 -1.55 16.37 -29.38
CA GLU A 233 -0.50 16.35 -28.37
C GLU A 233 0.76 17.01 -28.95
N VAL A 234 1.32 17.98 -28.23
CA VAL A 234 2.56 18.67 -28.62
C VAL A 234 3.36 19.00 -27.37
N GLY A 235 4.63 18.59 -27.32
CA GLY A 235 5.55 18.96 -26.25
C GLY A 235 5.08 18.55 -24.84
N GLY A 236 4.49 17.36 -24.70
CA GLY A 236 3.97 16.85 -23.42
C GLY A 236 2.63 17.47 -22.98
N ARG A 237 2.03 18.33 -23.81
CA ARG A 237 0.71 18.94 -23.55
C ARG A 237 -0.37 18.32 -24.42
N SER A 238 -1.46 17.93 -23.80
CA SER A 238 -2.70 17.52 -24.46
C SER A 238 -3.61 18.74 -24.66
N LEU A 239 -4.05 18.95 -25.89
CA LEU A 239 -4.88 20.09 -26.28
C LEU A 239 -6.32 19.64 -26.55
N PHE A 240 -7.28 20.41 -26.02
CA PHE A 240 -8.72 20.16 -26.14
C PHE A 240 -9.45 21.43 -26.52
N MET A 241 -10.41 21.31 -27.44
CA MET A 241 -11.34 22.41 -27.76
C MET A 241 -12.55 22.35 -26.85
N ILE A 242 -12.84 23.45 -26.16
CA ILE A 242 -13.89 23.53 -25.14
C ILE A 242 -15.05 24.40 -25.65
N PRO A 243 -16.26 23.83 -25.88
CA PRO A 243 -17.44 24.58 -26.31
C PRO A 243 -17.82 25.67 -25.32
N SER A 244 -18.33 26.82 -25.79
CA SER A 244 -18.65 28.02 -24.97
C SER A 244 -19.53 27.74 -23.75
N ALA A 245 -20.46 26.79 -23.85
CA ALA A 245 -21.39 26.43 -22.78
C ALA A 245 -20.76 25.67 -21.60
N VAL A 246 -19.57 25.08 -21.79
CA VAL A 246 -18.91 24.25 -20.77
C VAL A 246 -18.24 25.13 -19.73
N THR A 247 -18.60 24.95 -18.46
CA THR A 247 -18.07 25.73 -17.33
C THR A 247 -17.04 24.98 -16.49
N SER A 248 -17.06 23.65 -16.56
CA SER A 248 -16.08 22.79 -15.93
C SER A 248 -15.89 21.51 -16.74
N VAL A 249 -14.73 20.88 -16.58
CA VAL A 249 -14.43 19.59 -17.17
C VAL A 249 -13.89 18.64 -16.11
N ARG A 250 -14.11 17.34 -16.31
CA ARG A 250 -13.45 16.29 -15.56
C ARG A 250 -12.33 15.70 -16.40
N LEU A 251 -11.15 15.57 -15.79
CA LEU A 251 -9.97 14.92 -16.34
C LEU A 251 -10.09 13.43 -16.05
N VAL A 252 -10.41 12.66 -17.09
CA VAL A 252 -10.68 11.22 -16.98
C VAL A 252 -9.53 10.45 -17.61
N SER A 253 -9.05 9.44 -16.88
CA SER A 253 -8.05 8.48 -17.35
C SER A 253 -8.27 7.14 -16.68
N ARG A 254 -7.67 6.08 -17.24
CA ARG A 254 -7.36 4.89 -16.45
C ARG A 254 -6.62 5.28 -15.18
N SER A 255 -6.86 4.54 -14.12
CA SER A 255 -6.13 4.69 -12.87
C SER A 255 -5.81 3.33 -12.27
N SER A 256 -4.73 3.25 -11.51
CA SER A 256 -4.32 2.03 -10.81
C SER A 256 -3.44 2.37 -9.62
N ARG A 257 -3.30 1.44 -8.69
CA ARG A 257 -2.42 1.62 -7.53
C ARG A 257 -1.00 1.18 -7.89
N PRO A 258 0.04 1.98 -7.59
CA PRO A 258 1.42 1.58 -7.81
C PRO A 258 1.80 0.24 -7.15
N CYS A 259 1.22 -0.08 -5.99
CA CYS A 259 1.40 -1.37 -5.34
C CYS A 259 0.89 -2.58 -6.16
N ASP A 260 -0.04 -2.36 -7.09
CA ASP A 260 -0.59 -3.43 -7.94
C ASP A 260 0.12 -3.52 -9.29
N THR A 261 0.61 -2.40 -9.82
CA THR A 261 1.16 -2.34 -11.18
C THR A 261 2.69 -2.34 -11.21
N ILE A 262 3.35 -1.72 -10.25
CA ILE A 262 4.81 -1.79 -10.10
C ILE A 262 5.18 -3.02 -9.28
N GLY A 263 4.42 -3.28 -8.21
CA GLY A 263 4.55 -4.46 -7.37
C GLY A 263 4.35 -4.16 -5.88
N PRO A 264 4.14 -5.21 -5.06
CA PRO A 264 3.75 -5.11 -3.66
C PRO A 264 4.81 -4.41 -2.78
N PHE A 265 6.07 -4.41 -3.22
CA PHE A 265 7.19 -3.73 -2.56
C PHE A 265 7.12 -2.19 -2.66
N VAL A 266 6.06 -1.64 -3.26
CA VAL A 266 5.71 -0.21 -3.27
C VAL A 266 4.54 0.02 -2.29
N ASP A 267 4.70 0.98 -1.37
CA ASP A 267 3.64 1.32 -0.38
C ASP A 267 2.71 2.45 -0.83
N ASP A 268 2.89 3.01 -2.03
CA ASP A 268 1.92 3.93 -2.58
C ASP A 268 0.67 3.15 -3.04
N ARG A 269 -0.38 3.24 -2.23
CA ARG A 269 -1.68 2.58 -2.44
C ARG A 269 -2.74 3.52 -2.99
N ARG A 270 -2.36 4.74 -3.38
CA ARG A 270 -3.26 5.70 -4.02
C ARG A 270 -3.67 5.17 -5.38
N GLN A 271 -4.91 5.40 -5.76
CA GLN A 271 -5.41 5.10 -7.10
C GLN A 271 -4.94 6.23 -8.03
N LEU A 272 -3.86 6.06 -8.78
CA LEU A 272 -3.24 7.14 -9.56
C LEU A 272 -3.68 7.09 -11.03
N GLY A 273 -4.22 8.20 -11.53
CA GLY A 273 -4.56 8.41 -12.94
C GLY A 273 -3.39 8.96 -13.73
N VAL A 274 -3.37 10.28 -13.93
CA VAL A 274 -2.27 11.01 -14.59
C VAL A 274 -1.68 12.06 -13.66
N CYS A 275 -0.38 12.31 -13.80
CA CYS A 275 0.32 13.38 -13.13
C CYS A 275 0.23 14.64 -14.00
N VAL A 276 -0.46 15.65 -13.50
CA VAL A 276 -0.71 16.90 -14.21
C VAL A 276 0.27 17.96 -13.72
N GLY A 277 0.93 18.61 -14.67
CA GLY A 277 1.76 19.78 -14.46
C GLY A 277 0.97 21.06 -14.70
N ASP A 278 1.47 21.90 -15.62
CA ASP A 278 0.79 23.14 -15.96
C ASP A 278 -0.51 22.94 -16.74
N VAL A 279 -1.52 23.73 -16.36
CA VAL A 279 -2.82 23.76 -17.03
C VAL A 279 -3.08 25.18 -17.46
N THR A 280 -3.23 25.39 -18.78
CA THR A 280 -3.49 26.71 -19.36
C THR A 280 -4.78 26.67 -20.17
N PHE A 281 -5.68 27.59 -19.88
CA PHE A 281 -6.91 27.80 -20.62
C PHE A 281 -6.82 29.08 -21.44
N TYR A 282 -6.97 28.95 -22.76
CA TYR A 282 -7.00 30.05 -23.71
C TYR A 282 -8.45 30.34 -24.07
N ASP A 283 -8.92 31.54 -23.78
CA ASP A 283 -10.28 31.97 -24.10
C ASP A 283 -10.30 33.45 -24.49
N SER A 284 -10.89 33.77 -25.63
CA SER A 284 -11.13 35.15 -26.08
C SER A 284 -9.87 36.03 -26.08
N GLY A 285 -8.74 35.45 -26.51
CA GLY A 285 -7.43 36.11 -26.53
C GLY A 285 -6.72 36.20 -25.16
N LYS A 286 -7.34 35.74 -24.07
CA LYS A 286 -6.73 35.65 -22.75
C LYS A 286 -6.08 34.28 -22.56
N SER A 287 -4.96 34.26 -21.84
CA SER A 287 -4.29 33.04 -21.39
C SER A 287 -4.40 32.96 -19.86
N ILE A 288 -5.09 31.96 -19.36
CA ILE A 288 -5.41 31.78 -17.94
C ILE A 288 -4.69 30.55 -17.41
N CYS A 289 -3.78 30.73 -16.45
CA CYS A 289 -3.14 29.62 -15.77
C CYS A 289 -4.07 29.05 -14.70
N LEU A 290 -4.49 27.80 -14.87
CA LEU A 290 -5.36 27.08 -13.92
C LEU A 290 -4.54 26.28 -12.89
N SER A 291 -3.28 25.94 -13.18
CA SER A 291 -2.38 25.23 -12.24
C SER A 291 -1.95 26.08 -11.05
N SER A 292 -2.12 27.40 -11.10
CA SER A 292 -1.63 28.36 -10.09
C SER A 292 -2.65 28.77 -9.03
N LYS A 293 -3.88 28.24 -9.02
CA LYS A 293 -4.86 28.55 -7.96
C LYS A 293 -4.47 27.85 -6.64
N LYS A 294 -3.44 28.40 -5.99
CA LYS A 294 -3.11 28.17 -4.58
C LYS A 294 -4.31 28.60 -3.74
N GLY A 295 -5.05 27.66 -3.17
CA GLY A 295 -6.08 27.98 -2.18
C GLY A 295 -7.16 26.92 -2.02
N GLU A 296 -7.47 26.18 -3.07
CA GLU A 296 -8.50 25.14 -2.99
C GLU A 296 -7.88 23.87 -2.43
N LYS A 297 -7.91 23.75 -1.10
CA LYS A 297 -7.99 22.44 -0.46
C LYS A 297 -9.23 21.75 -1.05
N ASP A 298 -9.06 20.51 -1.50
CA ASP A 298 -10.17 19.61 -1.85
C ASP A 298 -10.87 19.86 -3.19
N LEU A 299 -10.12 20.07 -4.27
CA LEU A 299 -10.69 19.82 -5.61
C LEU A 299 -10.94 18.32 -5.77
N GLU A 300 -12.18 17.97 -6.08
CA GLU A 300 -12.64 16.59 -6.22
C GLU A 300 -11.78 15.80 -7.22
N GLY A 301 -11.31 14.63 -6.80
CA GLY A 301 -10.50 13.73 -7.63
C GLY A 301 -9.02 14.10 -7.80
N TRP A 302 -8.54 15.13 -7.08
CA TRP A 302 -7.12 15.48 -7.02
C TRP A 302 -6.45 15.01 -5.73
N TYR A 303 -5.22 14.51 -5.84
CA TYR A 303 -4.35 14.31 -4.69
C TYR A 303 -3.67 15.63 -4.25
N PRO A 304 -3.15 15.70 -3.02
CA PRO A 304 -2.40 16.85 -2.54
C PRO A 304 -1.25 17.24 -3.47
N LEU A 305 -0.94 18.54 -3.51
CA LEU A 305 0.15 19.09 -4.31
C LEU A 305 1.49 18.47 -3.91
N GLU A 306 2.20 17.93 -4.88
CA GLU A 306 3.54 17.36 -4.70
C GLU A 306 4.63 18.39 -5.05
N LYS A 307 5.90 17.98 -4.95
CA LYS A 307 7.05 18.83 -5.31
C LYS A 307 6.95 19.24 -6.79
N ASN A 308 7.53 20.39 -7.15
CA ASN A 308 7.50 20.95 -8.50
C ASN A 308 6.10 21.34 -9.02
N ASN A 309 5.16 21.61 -8.10
CA ASN A 309 3.81 22.09 -8.43
C ASN A 309 2.98 21.11 -9.28
N VAL A 310 3.20 19.81 -9.12
CA VAL A 310 2.47 18.75 -9.83
C VAL A 310 1.38 18.15 -8.95
N ARG A 311 0.31 17.65 -9.56
CA ARG A 311 -0.76 16.91 -8.87
C ARG A 311 -1.12 15.64 -9.61
N TRP A 312 -1.29 14.56 -8.87
CA TRP A 312 -1.91 13.36 -9.41
C TRP A 312 -3.43 13.46 -9.36
N THR A 313 -4.08 12.99 -10.42
CA THR A 313 -5.52 12.69 -10.41
C THR A 313 -5.75 11.30 -9.82
N ASN A 314 -6.97 11.03 -9.34
CA ASN A 314 -7.40 9.68 -8.98
C ASN A 314 -7.97 8.86 -10.16
N GLY A 315 -7.83 9.38 -11.38
CA GLY A 315 -8.49 8.90 -12.60
C GLY A 315 -9.73 9.68 -13.00
N ASN A 316 -10.27 10.54 -12.13
CA ASN A 316 -11.44 11.37 -12.45
C ASN A 316 -11.45 12.69 -11.65
N ALA A 317 -10.73 13.70 -12.14
CA ALA A 317 -10.49 14.94 -11.40
C ALA A 317 -11.24 16.16 -11.97
N LEU A 318 -11.94 16.90 -11.11
CA LEU A 318 -12.70 18.09 -11.50
C LEU A 318 -11.76 19.28 -11.75
N LEU A 319 -11.92 19.94 -12.89
CA LEU A 319 -11.22 21.17 -13.24
C LEU A 319 -12.26 22.25 -13.62
N PRO A 320 -12.55 23.19 -12.69
CA PRO A 320 -13.36 24.37 -13.00
C PRO A 320 -12.64 25.25 -14.03
N LEU A 321 -13.38 25.71 -15.03
CA LEU A 321 -12.87 26.71 -15.97
C LEU A 321 -13.11 28.11 -15.39
N ALA A 322 -12.31 29.08 -15.81
CA ALA A 322 -12.51 30.48 -15.41
C ALA A 322 -13.78 31.06 -16.06
N GLU A 323 -14.23 32.22 -15.58
CA GLU A 323 -15.33 32.96 -16.23
C GLU A 323 -15.06 33.15 -17.73
N ARG A 324 -16.05 32.75 -18.54
CA ARG A 324 -15.93 32.69 -19.99
C ARG A 324 -16.69 33.82 -20.66
N SER A 325 -16.21 34.25 -21.82
CA SER A 325 -16.97 35.20 -22.65
C SER A 325 -18.08 34.47 -23.40
N THR A 326 -19.19 35.15 -23.68
CA THR A 326 -20.28 34.57 -24.44
C THR A 326 -19.83 34.23 -25.86
N ASN A 327 -20.25 33.06 -26.37
CA ASN A 327 -19.93 32.55 -27.72
C ASN A 327 -18.43 32.36 -28.05
N SER A 328 -17.56 32.20 -27.06
CA SER A 328 -16.14 31.95 -27.31
C SER A 328 -15.79 30.46 -27.36
N LEU A 329 -14.96 30.07 -28.34
CA LEU A 329 -14.35 28.74 -28.36
C LEU A 329 -13.07 28.79 -27.52
N GLY A 330 -13.04 28.01 -26.44
CA GLY A 330 -11.87 27.91 -25.56
C GLY A 330 -10.95 26.79 -26.01
N MET A 331 -9.66 26.91 -25.71
CA MET A 331 -8.68 25.84 -25.88
C MET A 331 -8.01 25.56 -24.54
N LEU A 332 -8.09 24.32 -24.08
CA LEU A 332 -7.45 23.87 -22.84
C LEU A 332 -6.19 23.07 -23.19
N ALA A 333 -5.05 23.50 -22.66
CA ALA A 333 -3.77 22.81 -22.76
C ALA A 333 -3.39 22.26 -21.38
N ILE A 334 -3.22 20.94 -21.28
CA ILE A 334 -2.92 20.23 -20.03
C ILE A 334 -1.60 19.50 -20.20
N GLU A 335 -0.61 19.81 -19.38
CA GLU A 335 0.65 19.10 -19.33
C GLU A 335 0.52 17.79 -18.56
N ILE A 336 0.84 16.67 -19.22
CA ILE A 336 0.84 15.33 -18.62
C ILE A 336 2.29 14.90 -18.45
N LEU A 337 2.72 14.82 -17.18
CA LEU A 337 4.12 14.56 -16.82
C LEU A 337 4.41 13.08 -16.62
N ALA A 338 3.41 12.32 -16.17
CA ALA A 338 3.51 10.89 -15.95
C ALA A 338 2.11 10.24 -15.94
N GLY A 339 2.08 8.94 -16.15
CA GLY A 339 0.89 8.11 -16.05
C GLY A 339 1.28 6.65 -16.09
N GLY A 340 0.42 5.80 -15.55
CA GLY A 340 0.53 4.36 -15.64
C GLY A 340 1.77 3.76 -14.96
N PRO A 341 2.02 2.47 -15.18
CA PRO A 341 1.15 1.56 -15.93
C PRO A 341 -0.18 1.28 -15.23
N TYR A 342 -1.18 0.84 -15.99
CA TYR A 342 -2.55 0.58 -15.54
C TYR A 342 -2.92 -0.89 -15.69
N LEU A 343 -3.71 -1.41 -14.75
CA LEU A 343 -4.34 -2.71 -14.90
C LEU A 343 -5.42 -2.63 -15.99
N LEU A 344 -5.46 -3.63 -16.87
CA LEU A 344 -6.62 -3.85 -17.74
C LEU A 344 -7.58 -4.75 -16.96
N GLU A 345 -8.73 -4.20 -16.57
CA GLU A 345 -9.80 -5.04 -16.04
C GLU A 345 -10.27 -6.00 -17.14
N ASP A 346 -10.49 -7.27 -16.77
CA ASP A 346 -11.29 -8.16 -17.60
C ASP A 346 -12.67 -7.49 -17.74
N LEU A 347 -13.03 -7.10 -18.97
CA LEU A 347 -14.21 -6.29 -19.34
C LEU A 347 -15.57 -6.86 -18.86
N ASP A 348 -15.59 -8.01 -18.20
CA ASP A 348 -16.78 -8.70 -17.72
C ASP A 348 -17.35 -8.14 -16.41
N SER A 349 -16.63 -7.27 -15.69
CA SER A 349 -17.05 -6.82 -14.34
C SER A 349 -17.84 -5.50 -14.32
N GLN A 350 -17.83 -4.70 -15.39
CA GLN A 350 -18.49 -3.38 -15.41
C GLN A 350 -19.90 -3.40 -16.06
N HIS A 351 -20.30 -4.50 -16.70
CA HIS A 351 -21.63 -4.60 -17.32
C HIS A 351 -22.76 -5.02 -16.36
N SER A 352 -22.46 -5.44 -15.13
CA SER A 352 -23.50 -5.83 -14.16
C SER A 352 -24.10 -4.66 -13.37
N GLU A 353 -23.41 -3.52 -13.26
CA GLU A 353 -23.91 -2.36 -12.47
C GLU A 353 -24.73 -1.36 -13.30
N SER A 354 -24.75 -1.48 -14.63
CA SER A 354 -25.52 -0.60 -15.53
C SER A 354 -26.93 -1.10 -15.86
N LEU A 355 -27.33 -2.28 -15.37
CA LEU A 355 -28.64 -2.88 -15.61
C LEU A 355 -29.52 -3.00 -14.35
N SER A 356 -29.08 -2.45 -13.22
CA SER A 356 -29.82 -2.51 -11.95
C SER A 356 -30.09 -1.15 -11.30
N ALA A 357 -30.06 -0.05 -12.06
CA ALA A 357 -30.48 1.27 -11.61
C ALA A 357 -31.85 1.66 -12.19
#